data_AF-A0A800LVI6-F1
#
_entry.id   AF-A0A800LVI6-F1
#
_cell.length_a   1.000
_cell.length_b   1.000
_cell.length_c   1.000
_cell.angle_alpha   90.00
_cell.angle_beta   90.00
_cell.angle_gamma   90.00
#
_symmetry.space_group_name_H-M   'P 1'
#
loop_
_entity.id
_entity.type
_entity.pdbx_description
1 polymer ?
#
loop_
_entity_poly.entity_id
_entity_poly.type
_entity_poly.pdbx_seq_one_letter_code
_entity_poly.pdbx_strand_id
1 'polypeptide(L)'
;MIPEWATRAKMLWDDHFFYVAVDMECPDVWATITTRDEHVYAYDPDFEVFIDPDGDGEHYMEFGMNAINGVYDFLLHKPYDRGGGETREIDWNWEGLRSAVQVQGALNAPWIEDRGWTAIIAFDYESMEANAPTAHFPPQDGDVWRVNLSRLERDRANTWTGKDWTWSCVGVYSMHIPELYGYVQFSDQVVGTARVPFEGETW
;
A
#
# COMPACT_ATOMS: atom_id res chain seq x y z
N MET A 1 6.44 -12.40 -14.29
CA MET A 1 5.03 -12.53 -14.74
C MET A 1 4.31 -11.23 -14.41
N ILE A 2 3.14 -10.97 -14.98
CA ILE A 2 2.27 -9.84 -14.63
C ILE A 2 0.98 -10.39 -14.01
N PRO A 3 0.27 -9.62 -13.16
CA PRO A 3 -1.00 -10.05 -12.60
C PRO A 3 -2.02 -10.40 -13.69
N GLU A 4 -2.86 -11.38 -13.40
CA GLU A 4 -3.94 -11.85 -14.27
C GLU A 4 -5.00 -10.75 -14.50
N TRP A 5 -5.26 -9.96 -13.46
CA TRP A 5 -6.24 -8.87 -13.48
C TRP A 5 -5.56 -7.51 -13.37
N ALA A 6 -6.05 -6.54 -14.13
CA ALA A 6 -5.42 -5.22 -14.14
C ALA A 6 -5.57 -4.55 -12.77
N THR A 7 -4.49 -3.91 -12.34
CA THR A 7 -4.46 -3.08 -11.14
C THR A 7 -3.78 -1.78 -11.51
N ARG A 8 -4.45 -0.66 -11.25
CA ARG A 8 -3.97 0.68 -11.61
C ARG A 8 -4.03 1.57 -10.38
N ALA A 9 -2.92 2.23 -10.07
CA ALA A 9 -2.85 3.15 -8.95
C ALA A 9 -2.51 4.56 -9.40
N LYS A 10 -2.89 5.53 -8.58
CA LYS A 10 -2.45 6.92 -8.63
C LYS A 10 -2.10 7.38 -7.23
N MET A 11 -1.13 8.28 -7.15
CA MET A 11 -0.72 8.91 -5.91
C MET A 11 -0.86 10.42 -6.04
N LEU A 12 -1.27 11.08 -4.96
CA LEU A 12 -1.37 12.54 -4.83
C LEU A 12 -0.93 12.94 -3.43
N TRP A 13 -0.79 14.23 -3.19
CA TRP A 13 -0.43 14.76 -1.88
C TRP A 13 -0.98 16.18 -1.71
N ASP A 14 -1.11 16.61 -0.46
CA ASP A 14 -1.38 17.99 -0.07
C ASP A 14 -0.62 18.32 1.23
N ASP A 15 -0.99 19.39 1.94
CA ASP A 15 -0.32 19.82 3.17
C ASP A 15 -0.53 18.87 4.36
N HIS A 16 -1.45 17.91 4.27
CA HIS A 16 -1.89 17.08 5.38
C HIS A 16 -1.75 15.57 5.14
N PHE A 17 -1.91 15.14 3.89
CA PHE A 17 -1.99 13.73 3.55
C PHE A 17 -1.19 13.36 2.31
N PHE A 18 -0.60 12.16 2.37
CA PHE A 18 -0.24 11.40 1.18
C PHE A 18 -1.43 10.51 0.78
N TYR A 19 -1.83 10.58 -0.49
CA TYR A 19 -2.99 9.85 -1.00
C TYR A 19 -2.57 8.73 -1.93
N VAL A 20 -3.18 7.56 -1.77
CA VAL A 20 -3.10 6.43 -2.72
C VAL A 20 -4.51 6.04 -3.15
N ALA A 21 -4.75 6.01 -4.45
CA ALA A 21 -5.99 5.50 -5.03
C ALA A 21 -5.68 4.32 -5.94
N VAL A 22 -6.48 3.25 -5.86
CA VAL A 22 -6.32 2.05 -6.68
C VAL A 22 -7.63 1.61 -7.29
N ASP A 23 -7.59 1.20 -8.56
CA ASP A 23 -8.66 0.51 -9.28
C ASP A 23 -8.19 -0.91 -9.61
N MET A 24 -8.87 -1.91 -9.06
CA MET A 24 -8.50 -3.32 -9.13
C MET A 24 -9.58 -4.11 -9.85
N GLU A 25 -9.25 -4.68 -10.99
CA GLU A 25 -10.09 -5.68 -11.64
C GLU A 25 -10.14 -6.94 -10.77
N CYS A 26 -11.33 -7.44 -10.48
CA CYS A 26 -11.52 -8.62 -9.64
C CYS A 26 -12.91 -9.21 -9.94
N PRO A 27 -13.00 -10.32 -10.71
CA PRO A 27 -14.29 -10.91 -11.09
C PRO A 27 -15.08 -11.58 -9.96
N ASP A 28 -14.44 -11.91 -8.83
CA ASP A 28 -15.08 -12.43 -7.61
C ASP A 28 -14.62 -11.57 -6.42
N VAL A 29 -15.36 -10.51 -6.10
CA VAL A 29 -15.01 -9.63 -4.99
C VAL A 29 -15.54 -10.21 -3.68
N TRP A 30 -14.62 -10.50 -2.76
CA TRP A 30 -14.96 -11.05 -1.46
C TRP A 30 -14.02 -10.58 -0.37
N ALA A 31 -14.56 -10.50 0.83
CA ALA A 31 -13.83 -10.14 2.04
C ALA A 31 -14.71 -10.45 3.26
N THR A 32 -14.09 -10.93 4.32
CA THR A 32 -14.74 -11.44 5.53
C THR A 32 -14.25 -10.76 6.81
N ILE A 33 -13.03 -10.23 6.82
CA ILE A 33 -12.39 -9.63 7.99
C ILE A 33 -12.81 -8.16 8.12
N THR A 34 -13.56 -7.85 9.18
CA THR A 34 -14.06 -6.50 9.48
C THR A 34 -13.30 -5.81 10.60
N THR A 35 -12.61 -6.57 11.44
CA THR A 35 -11.92 -6.03 12.62
C THR A 35 -10.58 -5.44 12.19
N ARG A 36 -10.26 -4.26 12.73
CA ARG A 36 -8.94 -3.63 12.54
C ARG A 36 -7.84 -4.54 13.09
N ASP A 37 -6.69 -4.56 12.41
CA ASP A 37 -5.46 -5.26 12.78
C ASP A 37 -5.58 -6.79 12.84
N GLU A 38 -6.69 -7.35 12.37
CA GLU A 38 -6.78 -8.78 12.09
C GLU A 38 -5.99 -9.15 10.83
N HIS A 39 -5.67 -10.44 10.69
CA HIS A 39 -4.81 -10.97 9.64
C HIS A 39 -5.49 -11.02 8.25
N VAL A 40 -5.88 -9.87 7.72
CA VAL A 40 -6.47 -9.71 6.37
C VAL A 40 -5.60 -10.42 5.32
N TYR A 41 -4.31 -10.11 5.29
CA TYR A 41 -3.31 -10.71 4.40
C TYR A 41 -3.23 -12.24 4.42
N ALA A 42 -3.68 -12.89 5.50
CA ALA A 42 -3.66 -14.34 5.60
C ALA A 42 -4.92 -14.98 5.00
N TYR A 43 -6.07 -14.30 5.02
CA TYR A 43 -7.37 -14.95 4.82
C TYR A 43 -8.27 -14.28 3.78
N ASP A 44 -8.12 -12.98 3.51
CA ASP A 44 -8.87 -12.26 2.48
C ASP A 44 -7.93 -11.77 1.37
N PRO A 45 -8.40 -11.56 0.12
CA PRO A 45 -7.66 -10.80 -0.87
C PRO A 45 -7.49 -9.35 -0.37
N ASP A 46 -6.32 -8.77 -0.61
CA ASP A 46 -6.01 -7.44 -0.12
C ASP A 46 -5.22 -6.59 -1.11
N PHE A 47 -5.13 -5.31 -0.75
CA PHE A 47 -4.25 -4.33 -1.34
C PHE A 47 -3.40 -3.71 -0.24
N GLU A 48 -2.09 -3.65 -0.46
CA GLU A 48 -1.16 -3.08 0.51
C GLU A 48 -0.40 -1.89 -0.06
N VAL A 49 -0.01 -0.98 0.84
CA VAL A 49 0.86 0.17 0.58
C VAL A 49 2.01 0.11 1.57
N PHE A 50 3.23 0.20 1.07
CA PHE A 50 4.44 0.28 1.87
C PHE A 50 5.10 1.63 1.67
N ILE A 51 5.50 2.30 2.75
CA ILE A 51 6.01 3.67 2.74
C ILE A 51 7.28 3.74 3.59
N ASP A 52 8.37 4.18 2.99
CA ASP A 52 9.65 4.49 3.61
C ASP A 52 10.02 5.94 3.20
N PRO A 53 9.63 6.95 4.01
CA PRO A 53 9.72 8.35 3.63
C PRO A 53 11.16 8.88 3.48
N ASP A 54 12.08 8.50 4.36
CA ASP A 54 13.48 8.94 4.30
C ASP A 54 14.43 7.96 3.61
N GLY A 55 13.93 6.77 3.24
CA GLY A 55 14.60 5.88 2.31
C GLY A 55 15.79 5.13 2.92
N ASP A 56 15.88 5.05 4.24
CA ASP A 56 16.96 4.35 4.94
C ASP A 56 16.71 2.83 5.07
N GLY A 57 15.48 2.39 4.73
CA GLY A 57 15.03 1.01 4.79
C GLY A 57 14.79 0.48 6.20
N GLU A 58 14.74 1.35 7.20
CA GLU A 58 14.32 1.10 8.57
C GLU A 58 13.03 1.88 8.86
N HIS A 59 12.35 1.55 9.96
CA HIS A 59 11.10 2.21 10.40
C HIS A 59 10.05 2.46 9.32
N TYR A 60 10.00 1.62 8.28
CA TYR A 60 9.04 1.74 7.19
C TYR A 60 7.67 1.23 7.64
N MET A 61 6.63 1.78 7.04
CA MET A 61 5.26 1.51 7.41
C MET A 61 4.58 0.68 6.35
N GLU A 62 3.75 -0.24 6.80
CA GLU A 62 2.92 -1.11 5.98
C GLU A 62 1.47 -0.81 6.31
N PHE A 63 0.64 -0.66 5.28
CA PHE A 63 -0.81 -0.59 5.38
C PHE A 63 -1.39 -1.66 4.47
N GLY A 64 -2.45 -2.33 4.90
CA GLY A 64 -3.23 -3.18 4.02
C GLY A 64 -4.72 -3.13 4.29
N MET A 65 -5.49 -3.47 3.27
CA MET A 65 -6.94 -3.44 3.32
C MET A 65 -7.61 -4.45 2.39
N ASN A 66 -8.79 -4.91 2.78
CA ASN A 66 -9.65 -5.74 1.92
C ASN A 66 -10.82 -4.96 1.31
N ALA A 67 -11.62 -5.65 0.50
CA ALA A 67 -12.75 -5.08 -0.24
C ALA A 67 -13.95 -4.64 0.63
N ILE A 68 -13.93 -4.88 1.95
CA ILE A 68 -14.93 -4.32 2.89
C ILE A 68 -14.41 -3.13 3.69
N ASN A 69 -13.22 -2.62 3.36
CA ASN A 69 -12.53 -1.58 4.13
C ASN A 69 -12.14 -2.03 5.54
N GLY A 70 -11.90 -3.34 5.74
CA GLY A 70 -11.16 -3.87 6.89
C GLY A 70 -9.68 -3.61 6.67
N VAL A 71 -9.02 -3.00 7.65
CA VAL A 71 -7.67 -2.45 7.51
C VAL A 71 -6.74 -2.97 8.60
N TYR A 72 -5.45 -2.96 8.32
CA TYR A 72 -4.37 -3.11 9.27
C TYR A 72 -3.23 -2.17 8.88
N ASP A 73 -2.41 -1.81 9.84
CA ASP A 73 -1.14 -1.14 9.58
C ASP A 73 -0.09 -1.53 10.61
N PHE A 74 1.17 -1.41 10.20
CA PHE A 74 2.30 -1.85 10.99
C PHE A 74 3.47 -0.89 10.83
N LEU A 75 4.24 -0.74 11.91
CA LEU A 75 5.57 -0.15 11.87
C LEU A 75 6.63 -1.26 11.86
N LEU A 76 7.56 -1.19 10.91
CA LEU A 76 8.64 -2.15 10.76
C LEU A 76 9.98 -1.46 10.97
N HIS A 77 10.58 -1.65 12.14
CA HIS A 77 11.90 -1.07 12.45
C HIS A 77 13.01 -1.48 11.48
N LYS A 78 12.88 -2.63 10.81
CA LYS A 78 13.87 -3.15 9.86
C LYS A 78 13.26 -4.21 8.93
N PRO A 79 13.95 -4.59 7.84
CA PRO A 79 13.52 -5.64 6.91
C PRO A 79 13.47 -7.04 7.53
N TYR A 80 12.68 -7.93 6.94
CA TYR A 80 12.47 -9.28 7.46
C TYR A 80 13.73 -10.15 7.45
N ASP A 81 14.56 -10.02 6.43
CA ASP A 81 15.85 -10.73 6.34
C ASP A 81 16.88 -10.22 7.38
N ARG A 82 16.63 -9.06 7.98
CA ARG A 82 17.34 -8.49 9.13
C ARG A 82 16.63 -8.72 10.48
N GLY A 83 15.64 -9.61 10.50
CA GLY A 83 14.88 -10.00 11.69
C GLY A 83 13.75 -9.03 12.06
N GLY A 84 13.27 -8.22 11.12
CA GLY A 84 12.20 -7.25 11.35
C GLY A 84 10.82 -7.84 11.58
N GLY A 85 10.55 -9.04 11.07
CA GLY A 85 9.24 -9.69 11.21
C GLY A 85 8.87 -10.02 12.66
N GLU A 86 9.85 -10.30 13.52
CA GLU A 86 9.62 -10.56 14.95
C GLU A 86 9.44 -9.27 15.76
N THR A 87 9.89 -8.13 15.22
CA THR A 87 9.87 -6.83 15.90
C THR A 87 8.84 -5.87 15.32
N ARG A 88 7.95 -6.35 14.44
CA ARG A 88 6.91 -5.51 13.86
C ARG A 88 5.96 -5.03 14.96
N GLU A 89 5.72 -3.73 15.02
CA GLU A 89 4.73 -3.16 15.93
C GLU A 89 3.35 -3.30 15.30
N ILE A 90 2.54 -4.20 15.85
CA ILE A 90 1.16 -4.45 15.41
C ILE A 90 0.13 -3.51 16.03
N ASP A 91 0.51 -2.80 17.08
CA ASP A 91 -0.34 -1.85 17.80
C ASP A 91 -0.09 -0.39 17.36
N TRP A 92 0.89 -0.17 16.46
CA TRP A 92 1.14 1.14 15.86
C TRP A 92 0.08 1.42 14.79
N ASN A 93 -0.42 2.65 14.72
CA ASN A 93 -1.48 3.04 13.80
C ASN A 93 -1.19 4.37 13.11
N TRP A 94 -1.69 4.54 11.87
CA TRP A 94 -1.98 5.88 11.37
C TRP A 94 -3.23 6.43 12.06
N GLU A 95 -3.04 7.30 13.05
CA GLU A 95 -4.14 7.85 13.87
C GLU A 95 -5.09 8.74 13.05
N GLY A 96 -4.57 9.42 12.02
CA GLY A 96 -5.33 10.29 11.13
C GLY A 96 -5.83 9.60 9.85
N LEU A 97 -5.63 8.28 9.72
CA LEU A 97 -5.95 7.51 8.51
C LEU A 97 -7.38 7.74 8.05
N ARG A 98 -7.55 7.92 6.73
CA ARG A 98 -8.87 7.87 6.09
C ARG A 98 -8.83 6.91 4.92
N SER A 99 -9.79 6.00 4.86
CA SER A 99 -9.94 5.07 3.75
C SER A 99 -11.40 4.91 3.35
N ALA A 100 -11.62 4.62 2.08
CA ALA A 100 -12.93 4.24 1.55
C ALA A 100 -12.78 3.22 0.43
N VAL A 101 -13.71 2.28 0.38
CA VAL A 101 -13.84 1.28 -0.69
C VAL A 101 -15.15 1.47 -1.44
N GLN A 102 -15.09 1.26 -2.75
CA GLN A 102 -16.27 1.06 -3.58
C GLN A 102 -16.14 -0.25 -4.34
N VAL A 103 -17.08 -1.18 -4.12
CA VAL A 103 -17.23 -2.40 -4.92
C VAL A 103 -18.07 -2.09 -6.16
N GLN A 104 -17.61 -2.49 -7.34
CA GLN A 104 -18.36 -2.39 -8.60
C GLN A 104 -18.88 -3.76 -9.01
N GLY A 105 -19.90 -4.19 -8.28
CA GLY A 105 -20.39 -5.57 -8.32
C GLY A 105 -21.20 -5.91 -7.07
N ALA A 106 -21.13 -7.16 -6.63
CA ALA A 106 -21.78 -7.69 -5.45
C ALA A 106 -20.77 -8.44 -4.56
N LEU A 107 -20.34 -7.75 -3.49
CA LEU A 107 -19.47 -8.30 -2.47
C LEU A 107 -20.00 -9.64 -1.92
N ASN A 108 -19.11 -10.62 -1.81
CA ASN A 108 -19.40 -11.94 -1.23
C ASN A 108 -20.47 -12.75 -1.99
N ALA A 109 -20.71 -12.45 -3.27
CA ALA A 109 -21.67 -13.16 -4.11
C ALA A 109 -20.98 -13.84 -5.31
N PRO A 110 -20.36 -15.03 -5.14
CA PRO A 110 -19.55 -15.68 -6.18
C PRO A 110 -20.33 -16.13 -7.44
N TRP A 111 -21.65 -15.96 -7.43
CA TRP A 111 -22.53 -16.21 -8.59
C TRP A 111 -22.80 -14.95 -9.42
N ILE A 112 -22.22 -13.80 -9.04
CA ILE A 112 -22.24 -12.54 -9.78
C ILE A 112 -20.82 -12.27 -10.24
N GLU A 113 -20.65 -11.99 -11.53
CA GLU A 113 -19.37 -11.56 -12.07
C GLU A 113 -19.21 -10.06 -11.83
N ASP A 114 -18.18 -9.69 -11.09
CA ASP A 114 -17.88 -8.32 -10.71
C ASP A 114 -16.91 -7.65 -11.69
N ARG A 115 -16.92 -6.31 -11.73
CA ARG A 115 -15.81 -5.58 -12.36
C ARG A 115 -14.58 -5.59 -11.46
N GLY A 116 -14.80 -5.43 -10.15
CA GLY A 116 -13.77 -5.33 -9.14
C GLY A 116 -14.10 -4.28 -8.08
N TRP A 117 -13.06 -3.67 -7.52
CA TRP A 117 -13.21 -2.67 -6.47
C TRP A 117 -12.18 -1.55 -6.59
N THR A 118 -12.52 -0.40 -6.03
CA THR A 118 -11.65 0.79 -5.96
C THR A 118 -11.46 1.14 -4.50
N ALA A 119 -10.26 1.58 -4.13
CA ALA A 119 -9.98 2.15 -2.82
C ALA A 119 -9.28 3.51 -2.95
N ILE A 120 -9.52 4.38 -1.97
CA ILE A 120 -8.79 5.63 -1.76
C ILE A 120 -8.36 5.66 -0.31
N ILE A 121 -7.08 5.94 -0.08
CA ILE A 121 -6.43 5.99 1.22
C ILE A 121 -5.74 7.35 1.36
N ALA A 122 -5.85 7.96 2.52
CA ALA A 122 -5.16 9.18 2.91
C ALA A 122 -4.38 8.91 4.19
N PHE A 123 -3.05 8.94 4.08
CA PHE A 123 -2.09 8.74 5.17
C PHE A 123 -1.70 10.10 5.73
N ASP A 124 -2.01 10.35 7.01
CA ASP A 124 -1.64 11.60 7.66
C ASP A 124 -0.14 11.66 7.94
N TYR A 125 0.45 12.84 7.76
CA TYR A 125 1.87 13.05 8.03
C TYR A 125 2.23 12.99 9.52
N GLU A 126 1.30 13.38 10.39
CA GLU A 126 1.50 13.45 11.84
C GLU A 126 1.92 12.08 12.44
N SER A 127 1.31 10.99 11.97
CA SER A 127 1.67 9.63 12.41
C SER A 127 3.04 9.16 11.91
N MET A 128 3.57 9.75 10.82
CA MET A 128 4.80 9.30 10.17
C MET A 128 6.05 10.03 10.67
N GLU A 129 5.92 11.29 11.07
CA GLU A 129 7.06 12.20 11.34
C GLU A 129 8.08 11.64 12.35
N ALA A 130 7.60 11.00 13.42
CA ALA A 130 8.46 10.43 14.46
C ALA A 130 9.29 9.23 13.97
N ASN A 131 8.86 8.57 12.89
CA ASN A 131 9.47 7.34 12.37
C ASN A 131 10.43 7.60 11.20
N ALA A 132 10.36 8.77 10.56
CA ALA A 132 11.21 9.16 9.45
C ALA A 132 11.77 10.59 9.65
N PRO A 133 12.62 10.81 10.68
CA PRO A 133 13.01 12.15 11.13
C PRO A 133 13.86 12.94 10.12
N THR A 134 14.31 12.28 9.04
CA THR A 134 15.10 12.93 7.99
C THR A 134 14.30 13.24 6.72
N ALA A 135 13.02 12.83 6.66
CA ALA A 135 12.07 13.22 5.63
C ALA A 135 11.37 14.55 5.97
N HIS A 136 10.76 15.18 4.96
CA HIS A 136 9.89 16.33 5.17
C HIS A 136 8.41 15.92 5.26
N PHE A 137 7.70 16.58 6.15
CA PHE A 137 6.27 16.40 6.39
C PHE A 137 5.59 17.78 6.55
N PRO A 138 4.76 18.23 5.58
CA PRO A 138 4.52 17.61 4.28
C PRO A 138 5.81 17.57 3.41
N PRO A 139 5.86 16.71 2.37
CA PRO A 139 6.92 16.71 1.37
C PRO A 139 7.11 18.08 0.72
N GLN A 140 8.32 18.36 0.26
CA GLN A 140 8.67 19.52 -0.55
C GLN A 140 8.80 19.12 -2.03
N ASP A 141 8.67 20.09 -2.94
CA ASP A 141 8.91 19.87 -4.37
C ASP A 141 10.31 19.27 -4.59
N GLY A 142 10.35 18.12 -5.27
CA GLY A 142 11.57 17.36 -5.53
C GLY A 142 11.95 16.32 -4.47
N ASP A 143 11.28 16.28 -3.32
CA ASP A 143 11.47 15.19 -2.36
C ASP A 143 11.14 13.85 -3.00
N VAL A 144 11.84 12.80 -2.57
CA VAL A 144 11.66 11.44 -3.08
C VAL A 144 11.45 10.48 -1.93
N TRP A 145 10.32 9.78 -1.91
CA TRP A 145 10.06 8.68 -0.98
C TRP A 145 10.20 7.33 -1.66
N ARG A 146 10.39 6.30 -0.84
CA ARG A 146 10.37 4.91 -1.24
C ARG A 146 8.97 4.35 -0.97
N VAL A 147 8.26 3.95 -2.02
CA VAL A 147 6.87 3.46 -1.92
C VAL A 147 6.70 2.18 -2.72
N ASN A 148 5.96 1.23 -2.19
CA ASN A 148 5.53 0.06 -2.95
C ASN A 148 4.04 -0.20 -2.75
N LEU A 149 3.46 -0.90 -3.70
CA LEU A 149 2.07 -1.34 -3.65
C LEU A 149 2.05 -2.84 -3.86
N SER A 150 1.14 -3.54 -3.21
CA SER A 150 0.92 -4.97 -3.49
C SER A 150 -0.56 -5.30 -3.69
N ARG A 151 -0.78 -6.45 -4.31
CA ARG A 151 -2.07 -7.12 -4.45
C ARG A 151 -1.88 -8.56 -4.08
N LEU A 152 -2.58 -9.03 -3.05
CA LEU A 152 -2.57 -10.43 -2.66
C LEU A 152 -3.89 -11.10 -3.07
N GLU A 153 -3.78 -12.29 -3.64
CA GLU A 153 -4.92 -13.10 -3.99
C GLU A 153 -5.11 -14.23 -2.98
N ARG A 154 -6.31 -14.35 -2.44
CA ARG A 154 -6.72 -15.49 -1.64
C ARG A 154 -7.90 -16.17 -2.31
N ASP A 155 -7.99 -17.49 -2.12
CA ASP A 155 -9.19 -18.22 -2.48
C ASP A 155 -10.10 -18.43 -1.26
N ARG A 156 -11.39 -18.62 -1.52
CA ARG A 156 -12.40 -18.86 -0.48
C ARG A 156 -12.21 -20.20 0.25
N ALA A 157 -11.39 -21.10 -0.29
CA ALA A 157 -11.03 -22.36 0.35
C ALA A 157 -9.88 -22.19 1.35
N ASN A 158 -9.36 -20.97 1.50
CA ASN A 158 -8.23 -20.62 2.33
C ASN A 158 -6.97 -21.42 1.97
N THR A 159 -6.75 -21.65 0.67
CA THR A 159 -5.49 -22.21 0.17
C THR A 159 -4.58 -21.10 -0.30
N TRP A 160 -3.27 -21.30 -0.08
CA TRP A 160 -2.27 -20.34 -0.52
C TRP A 160 -2.15 -20.35 -2.04
N THR A 161 -2.58 -19.27 -2.68
CA THR A 161 -2.58 -19.17 -4.15
C THR A 161 -1.19 -18.95 -4.73
N GLY A 162 -0.27 -18.38 -3.94
CA GLY A 162 1.05 -17.92 -4.39
C GLY A 162 0.98 -16.77 -5.41
N LYS A 163 -0.18 -16.13 -5.57
CA LYS A 163 -0.42 -15.05 -6.54
C LYS A 163 -0.40 -13.70 -5.83
N ASP A 164 0.79 -13.28 -5.38
CA ASP A 164 1.02 -11.97 -4.80
C ASP A 164 1.86 -11.13 -5.77
N TRP A 165 1.49 -9.87 -5.96
CA TRP A 165 2.07 -8.98 -6.96
C TRP A 165 2.47 -7.66 -6.33
N THR A 166 3.61 -7.11 -6.74
CA THR A 166 4.08 -5.78 -6.31
C THR A 166 4.22 -4.82 -7.48
N TRP A 167 4.12 -3.51 -7.22
CA TRP A 167 4.40 -2.47 -8.22
C TRP A 167 5.87 -2.46 -8.63
N SER A 168 6.78 -2.40 -7.66
CA SER A 168 8.21 -2.54 -7.92
C SER A 168 8.62 -4.02 -8.00
N CYS A 169 9.67 -4.34 -8.75
CA CYS A 169 10.16 -5.70 -8.88
C CYS A 169 11.06 -6.07 -7.69
N VAL A 170 10.56 -6.86 -6.75
CA VAL A 170 11.33 -7.27 -5.56
C VAL A 170 12.22 -8.51 -5.83
N GLY A 171 11.89 -9.33 -6.84
CA GLY A 171 12.72 -10.46 -7.29
C GLY A 171 12.80 -11.67 -6.33
N VAL A 172 12.24 -11.56 -5.13
CA VAL A 172 12.09 -12.63 -4.14
C VAL A 172 10.68 -12.60 -3.56
N TYR A 173 10.23 -13.72 -2.98
CA TYR A 173 8.90 -13.80 -2.33
C TYR A 173 8.94 -13.21 -0.91
N SER A 174 9.22 -11.91 -0.85
CA SER A 174 9.24 -11.10 0.36
C SER A 174 9.00 -9.65 -0.05
N MET A 175 7.98 -9.01 0.51
CA MET A 175 7.66 -7.60 0.21
C MET A 175 8.34 -6.63 1.19
N HIS A 176 9.01 -7.16 2.21
CA HIS A 176 9.67 -6.42 3.28
C HIS A 176 11.14 -6.15 2.95
N ILE A 177 11.39 -5.51 1.79
CA ILE A 177 12.71 -5.09 1.29
C ILE A 177 12.59 -3.65 0.75
N PRO A 178 12.61 -2.63 1.61
CA PRO A 178 12.40 -1.22 1.22
C PRO A 178 13.40 -0.70 0.17
N GLU A 179 14.61 -1.27 0.14
CA GLU A 179 15.64 -0.97 -0.86
C GLU A 179 15.22 -1.35 -2.30
N LEU A 180 14.13 -2.10 -2.45
CA LEU A 180 13.56 -2.47 -3.75
C LEU A 180 12.21 -1.81 -4.03
N TYR A 181 11.72 -0.92 -3.17
CA TYR A 181 10.53 -0.10 -3.43
C TYR A 181 10.70 0.83 -4.63
N GLY A 182 9.59 1.35 -5.15
CA GLY A 182 9.64 2.36 -6.20
C GLY A 182 10.01 3.72 -5.64
N TYR A 183 10.49 4.62 -6.50
CA TYR A 183 10.72 6.01 -6.15
C TYR A 183 9.48 6.85 -6.48
N VAL A 184 9.01 7.65 -5.53
CA VAL A 184 7.92 8.61 -5.70
C VAL A 184 8.48 10.00 -5.48
N GLN A 185 8.56 10.79 -6.55
CA GLN A 185 8.96 12.20 -6.46
C GLN A 185 7.73 13.09 -6.28
N PHE A 186 7.79 13.94 -5.25
CA PHE A 186 6.76 14.94 -4.97
C PHE A 186 6.97 16.17 -5.84
N SER A 187 5.86 16.80 -6.23
CA SER A 187 5.92 18.06 -6.97
C SER A 187 4.75 18.97 -6.67
N ASP A 188 5.05 20.27 -6.60
CA ASP A 188 4.08 21.37 -6.48
C ASP A 188 3.31 21.62 -7.79
N GLN A 189 3.75 21.01 -8.90
CA GLN A 189 3.08 21.16 -10.18
C GLN A 189 1.68 20.53 -10.14
N VAL A 190 0.66 21.36 -10.29
CA VAL A 190 -0.75 20.91 -10.33
C VAL A 190 -0.94 19.83 -11.41
N VAL A 191 -1.56 18.73 -11.04
CA VAL A 191 -1.82 17.58 -11.93
C VAL A 191 -2.47 18.02 -13.25
N GLY A 192 -1.94 17.51 -14.37
CA GLY A 192 -2.49 17.74 -15.71
C GLY A 192 -2.11 19.07 -16.35
N THR A 193 -1.35 19.93 -15.66
CA THR A 193 -0.94 21.23 -16.20
C THR A 193 0.44 21.21 -16.87
N ALA A 194 1.36 20.35 -16.41
CA ALA A 194 2.65 20.11 -17.04
C ALA A 194 3.19 18.70 -16.71
N ARG A 195 4.21 18.26 -17.46
CA ARG A 195 4.97 17.04 -17.15
C ARG A 195 6.20 17.43 -16.33
N VAL A 196 6.35 16.83 -15.15
CA VAL A 196 7.55 16.93 -14.32
C VAL A 196 8.42 15.70 -14.60
N PRO A 197 9.67 15.86 -15.08
CA PRO A 197 10.59 14.73 -15.19
C PRO A 197 10.99 14.24 -13.78
N PHE A 198 11.29 12.95 -13.67
CA PHE A 198 11.92 12.43 -12.45
C PHE A 198 13.39 12.89 -12.42
N GLU A 199 13.80 13.47 -11.30
CA GLU A 199 15.12 14.06 -11.07
C GLU A 199 15.87 13.41 -9.90
N GLY A 200 15.21 12.54 -9.13
CA GLY A 200 15.84 11.78 -8.05
C GLY A 200 16.99 10.90 -8.53
N GLU A 201 18.00 10.74 -7.67
CA GLU A 201 19.05 9.76 -7.92
C GLU A 201 18.48 8.33 -7.77
N THR A 202 18.60 7.52 -8.82
CA THR A 202 18.34 6.08 -8.76
C THR A 202 19.67 5.35 -8.63
N TRP A 203 19.87 4.62 -7.53
CA TRP A 203 21.06 3.78 -7.31
C TRP A 203 20.86 2.35 -7.81
#